data_AF-A0A524NE59-F1
#
_entry.id   AF-A0A524NE59-F1
#
_cell.length_a   1.000
_cell.length_b   1.000
_cell.length_c   1.000
_cell.angle_alpha   90.00
_cell.angle_beta   90.00
_cell.angle_gamma   90.00
#
_symmetry.space_group_name_H-M   'P 1'
#
loop_
_entity.id
_entity.type
_entity.pdbx_description
1 polymer ?
#
loop_
_entity_poly.entity_id
_entity_poly.type
_entity_poly.pdbx_seq_one_letter_code
_entity_poly.pdbx_strand_id
1 'polypeptide(L)'
;GVDILDVSGGMCGSEPKQLRQIKGYFIPQASELKKAVNVPVIGVGGITEAEYADKLVTEGKVDLVAVGRAFWTDSQWVEKAIETLKTVKFISNS
;
A
#
# COMPACT_ATOMS: atom_id res chain seq x y z
N GLY A 1 21.73 -0.04 11.91
CA GLY A 1 20.47 0.22 12.63
C GLY A 1 19.38 -0.58 11.96
N VAL A 2 18.11 -0.25 12.16
CA VAL A 2 17.00 -0.80 11.34
C VAL A 2 16.92 -0.03 10.02
N ASP A 3 16.76 -0.74 8.90
CA ASP A 3 16.74 -0.13 7.56
C ASP A 3 15.34 0.26 7.07
N ILE A 4 14.30 -0.42 7.57
CA ILE A 4 12.91 -0.21 7.14
C ILE A 4 11.92 -0.74 8.18
N LEU A 5 10.75 -0.12 8.29
CA LEU A 5 9.65 -0.56 9.15
C LEU A 5 8.42 -0.95 8.34
N ASP A 6 7.97 -2.20 8.50
CA ASP A 6 6.69 -2.68 7.98
C ASP A 6 5.62 -2.59 9.09
N VAL A 7 4.57 -1.80 8.84
CA VAL A 7 3.52 -1.52 9.83
C VAL A 7 2.27 -2.34 9.51
N SER A 8 2.02 -3.37 10.32
CA SER A 8 0.87 -4.28 10.20
C SER A 8 0.01 -4.32 11.47
N GLY A 9 -1.11 -5.05 11.41
CA GLY A 9 -2.02 -5.24 12.55
C GLY A 9 -1.60 -6.32 13.56
N GLY A 10 -0.40 -6.88 13.46
CA GLY A 10 0.05 -7.95 14.36
C GLY A 10 -0.81 -9.21 14.25
N MET A 11 -1.39 -9.66 15.37
CA MET A 11 -2.16 -10.93 15.46
C MET A 11 -3.61 -10.86 14.93
N CYS A 12 -3.98 -9.81 14.18
CA CYS A 12 -5.33 -9.65 13.62
C CYS A 12 -5.63 -10.59 12.43
N GLY A 13 -4.67 -11.39 12.00
CA GLY A 13 -4.78 -12.26 10.83
C GLY A 13 -4.70 -11.49 9.50
N SER A 14 -4.68 -12.22 8.40
CA SER A 14 -4.53 -11.65 7.05
C SER A 14 -5.81 -11.01 6.50
N GLU A 15 -6.98 -11.39 7.04
CA GLU A 15 -8.29 -10.93 6.61
C GLU A 15 -9.29 -10.75 7.78
N PRO A 16 -9.01 -9.83 8.73
CA PRO A 16 -9.93 -9.52 9.81
C PRO A 16 -11.29 -9.07 9.26
N LYS A 17 -12.36 -9.78 9.66
CA LYS A 17 -13.73 -9.62 9.11
C LYS A 17 -14.23 -8.17 9.21
N GLN A 18 -13.90 -7.50 10.30
CA GLN A 18 -14.29 -6.12 10.59
C GLN A 18 -13.61 -5.12 9.66
N LEU A 19 -12.47 -5.48 9.07
CA LEU A 19 -11.71 -4.60 8.22
C LEU A 19 -11.97 -4.87 6.75
N ARG A 20 -12.42 -6.05 6.30
CA ARG A 20 -12.54 -6.46 4.88
C ARG A 20 -13.00 -5.41 3.85
N GLN A 21 -13.86 -4.46 4.20
CA GLN A 21 -14.42 -3.45 3.29
C GLN A 21 -13.66 -2.11 3.25
N ILE A 22 -12.73 -1.88 4.16
CA ILE A 22 -11.88 -0.68 4.16
C ILE A 22 -10.73 -0.91 3.16
N LYS A 23 -10.03 0.14 2.72
CA LYS A 23 -8.79 0.02 1.94
C LYS A 23 -7.66 0.61 2.75
N GLY A 24 -6.48 -0.02 2.74
CA GLY A 24 -5.33 0.49 3.49
C GLY A 24 -5.57 0.55 4.99
N TYR A 25 -6.06 -0.54 5.62
CA TYR A 25 -6.49 -0.54 7.03
C TYR A 25 -5.48 0.02 8.02
N PHE A 26 -4.19 -0.20 7.74
CA PHE A 26 -3.09 0.18 8.62
C PHE A 26 -2.35 1.43 8.13
N ILE A 27 -2.80 2.04 7.04
CA ILE A 27 -2.21 3.27 6.48
C ILE A 27 -2.28 4.44 7.47
N PRO A 28 -3.37 4.68 8.23
CA PRO A 28 -3.36 5.74 9.22
C PRO A 28 -2.22 5.59 10.24
N GLN A 29 -2.00 4.37 10.74
CA GLN A 29 -0.94 4.05 11.70
C GLN A 29 0.45 4.18 11.06
N ALA A 30 0.63 3.66 9.83
CA ALA A 30 1.87 3.78 9.09
C ALA A 30 2.23 5.25 8.80
N SER A 31 1.23 6.07 8.47
CA SER A 31 1.41 7.49 8.18
C SER A 31 1.78 8.30 9.43
N GLU A 32 1.18 8.02 10.58
CA GLU A 32 1.61 8.65 11.83
C GLU A 32 3.02 8.21 12.24
N LEU A 33 3.36 6.93 12.06
CA LEU A 33 4.72 6.45 12.34
C LEU A 33 5.75 7.12 11.44
N LYS A 34 5.47 7.24 10.14
CA LYS A 34 6.36 7.90 9.17
C LYS A 34 6.70 9.35 9.55
N LYS A 35 5.77 10.08 10.17
CA LYS A 35 6.04 11.44 10.67
C LYS A 35 6.99 11.46 11.87
N ALA A 36 7.07 10.36 12.62
CA ALA A 36 7.81 10.26 13.86
C ALA A 36 9.20 9.60 13.71
N VAL A 37 9.51 9.02 12.54
CA VAL A 37 10.76 8.27 12.31
C VAL A 37 11.47 8.74 11.04
N ASN A 38 12.79 8.57 11.01
CA ASN A 38 13.63 8.91 9.85
C ASN A 38 13.98 7.70 8.98
N VAL A 39 13.42 6.52 9.27
CA VAL A 39 13.60 5.31 8.47
C VAL A 39 12.39 5.11 7.55
N PRO A 40 12.57 4.53 6.35
CA PRO A 40 11.46 4.23 5.45
C PRO A 40 10.35 3.38 6.11
N VAL A 41 9.09 3.65 5.73
CA VAL A 41 7.91 2.95 6.23
C VAL A 41 7.13 2.28 5.10
N ILE A 42 6.82 1.01 5.26
CA ILE A 42 5.92 0.24 4.39
C ILE A 42 4.51 0.25 4.96
N GLY A 43 3.54 0.65 4.13
CA GLY A 43 2.11 0.56 4.43
C GLY A 43 1.48 -0.72 3.88
N VAL A 44 0.61 -1.35 4.67
CA VAL A 44 -0.08 -2.59 4.29
C VAL A 44 -1.57 -2.56 4.67
N GLY A 45 -2.29 -3.60 4.26
CA GLY A 45 -3.66 -3.87 4.72
C GLY A 45 -4.72 -3.65 3.65
N GLY A 46 -5.08 -4.73 2.95
CA GLY A 46 -6.21 -4.71 2.01
C GLY A 46 -6.04 -3.78 0.81
N ILE A 47 -4.81 -3.54 0.38
CA ILE A 47 -4.52 -2.73 -0.81
C ILE A 47 -4.55 -3.65 -2.02
N THR A 48 -5.44 -3.36 -2.96
CA THR A 48 -5.71 -4.18 -4.15
C THR A 48 -5.63 -3.38 -5.45
N GLU A 49 -5.78 -2.07 -5.42
CA GLU A 49 -5.72 -1.22 -6.61
C GLU A 49 -4.37 -0.50 -6.73
N ALA A 50 -3.82 -0.48 -7.95
CA ALA A 50 -2.53 0.13 -8.24
C ALA A 50 -2.55 1.65 -8.02
N GLU A 51 -3.63 2.32 -8.43
CA GLU A 51 -3.83 3.76 -8.29
C GLU A 51 -3.92 4.17 -6.82
N TYR A 52 -4.53 3.33 -5.98
CA TYR A 52 -4.57 3.59 -4.56
C TYR A 52 -3.18 3.45 -3.92
N ALA A 53 -2.42 2.42 -4.29
CA ALA A 53 -1.04 2.26 -3.84
C ALA A 53 -0.15 3.45 -4.28
N ASP A 54 -0.22 3.86 -5.55
CA ASP A 54 0.53 5.01 -6.08
C ASP A 54 0.15 6.32 -5.39
N LYS A 55 -1.14 6.54 -5.13
CA LYS A 55 -1.62 7.69 -4.36
C LYS A 55 -1.01 7.76 -2.96
N LEU A 56 -0.93 6.64 -2.25
CA LEU A 56 -0.37 6.62 -0.89
C LEU A 56 1.11 7.01 -0.85
N VAL A 57 1.88 6.55 -1.84
CA VAL A 57 3.31 6.87 -1.97
C VAL A 57 3.49 8.32 -2.42
N THR A 58 2.75 8.76 -3.43
CA THR A 58 2.86 10.13 -3.98
C THR A 58 2.40 11.21 -3.01
N GLU A 59 1.40 10.93 -2.15
CA GLU A 59 1.00 11.81 -1.06
C GLU A 59 1.92 11.74 0.17
N GLY A 60 2.97 10.93 0.13
CA GLY A 60 3.94 10.77 1.22
C GLY A 60 3.36 10.11 2.47
N LYS A 61 2.24 9.38 2.36
CA LYS A 61 1.65 8.65 3.50
C LYS A 61 2.55 7.51 3.96
N VAL A 62 3.22 6.84 3.03
CA VAL A 62 4.19 5.77 3.23
C VAL A 62 5.27 5.84 2.16
N ASP A 63 6.43 5.21 2.37
CA ASP A 63 7.51 5.14 1.37
C ASP A 63 7.28 4.00 0.39
N LEU A 64 6.74 2.88 0.87
CA LEU A 64 6.38 1.72 0.06
C LEU A 64 5.01 1.17 0.48
N VAL A 65 4.43 0.38 -0.40
CA VAL A 65 3.18 -0.33 -0.15
C VAL A 65 3.40 -1.82 -0.38
N ALA A 66 3.00 -2.66 0.58
CA ALA A 66 3.00 -4.12 0.38
C ALA A 66 1.63 -4.60 -0.09
N VAL A 67 1.64 -5.37 -1.18
CA VAL A 67 0.45 -6.00 -1.77
C VAL A 67 0.60 -7.51 -1.71
N GLY A 68 -0.25 -8.16 -0.91
CA GLY A 68 -0.21 -9.62 -0.73
C GLY A 68 -1.31 -10.34 -1.50
N ARG A 69 -2.55 -10.27 -1.01
CA ARG A 69 -3.68 -11.08 -1.51
C ARG A 69 -4.05 -10.79 -2.98
N ALA A 70 -3.90 -9.56 -3.44
CA ALA A 70 -4.16 -9.21 -4.83
C ALA A 70 -3.20 -9.97 -5.77
N PHE A 71 -1.91 -9.98 -5.44
CA PHE A 71 -0.89 -10.74 -6.15
C PHE A 71 -1.13 -12.26 -6.07
N TRP A 72 -1.56 -12.76 -4.90
CA TRP A 72 -1.89 -14.19 -4.76
C TRP A 72 -3.08 -14.61 -5.63
N THR A 73 -4.09 -13.76 -5.74
CA THR A 73 -5.32 -14.05 -6.49
C THR A 73 -5.12 -13.88 -7.99
N ASP A 74 -4.24 -12.96 -8.39
CA ASP A 74 -3.91 -12.65 -9.78
C ASP A 74 -2.40 -12.51 -9.93
N SER A 75 -1.75 -13.52 -10.49
CA SER A 75 -0.30 -13.51 -10.70
C SER A 75 0.17 -12.43 -11.67
N GLN A 76 -0.74 -11.91 -12.53
CA GLN A 76 -0.46 -10.79 -13.44
C GLN A 76 -0.74 -9.42 -12.83
N TRP A 77 -1.10 -9.35 -11.55
CA TRP A 77 -1.45 -8.10 -10.89
C TRP A 77 -0.37 -7.03 -11.06
N VAL A 78 0.92 -7.40 -11.02
CA VAL A 78 2.04 -6.47 -11.20
C VAL A 78 2.07 -5.88 -12.61
N GLU A 79 1.91 -6.70 -13.64
CA GLU A 79 1.87 -6.26 -15.04
C GLU A 79 0.71 -5.29 -15.27
N LYS A 80 -0.49 -5.68 -14.81
CA LYS A 80 -1.70 -4.85 -14.87
C LYS A 80 -1.52 -3.54 -14.11
N ALA A 81 -0.91 -3.57 -12.92
CA ALA A 81 -0.62 -2.37 -12.14
C ALA A 81 0.29 -1.39 -12.92
N ILE A 82 1.34 -1.91 -13.58
CA ILE A 82 2.23 -1.09 -14.41
C ILE A 82 1.47 -0.46 -15.58
N GLU A 83 0.65 -1.23 -16.30
CA GLU A 83 -0.15 -0.74 -17.43
C GLU A 83 -1.17 0.32 -17.01
N THR A 84 -1.88 0.08 -15.90
CA THR A 84 -2.82 1.02 -15.30
C THR A 84 -2.14 2.34 -14.94
N LEU A 85 -1.00 2.30 -14.23
CA LEU A 85 -0.31 3.52 -13.80
C LEU A 85 0.31 4.29 -14.97
N LYS A 86 0.79 3.62 -16.02
CA LYS A 86 1.23 4.28 -17.26
C LYS A 86 0.08 5.04 -17.91
N THR A 87 -1.08 4.41 -18.01
CA THR A 87 -2.28 5.01 -18.62
C THR A 87 -2.75 6.23 -17.83
N VAL A 88 -2.88 6.11 -16.50
CA VAL A 88 -3.31 7.20 -15.63
C VAL A 88 -2.34 8.39 -15.70
N LYS A 89 -1.03 8.14 -15.63
CA LYS A 89 -0.02 9.20 -15.70
C LYS A 89 0.08 9.85 -17.08
N PHE A 90 -0.24 9.13 -18.17
CA PHE A 90 -0.32 9.72 -19.50
C PHE A 90 -1.49 10.70 -19.61
N ILE A 91 -2.67 10.29 -19.13
CA ILE A 91 -3.89 11.12 -19.16
C ILE A 91 -3.72 12.36 -18.25
N SER A 92 -3.10 12.23 -17.08
CA SER A 92 -2.93 13.38 -16.17
C SER A 92 -1.94 14.43 -16.67
N ASN A 93 -1.09 14.09 -17.64
CA ASN A 93 -0.07 14.97 -18.22
C ASN A 93 -0.41 15.46 -19.63
N SER A 94 -1.58 15.09 -20.16
CA SER A 94 -2.11 15.52 -21.47
C SER A 94 -3.20 16.57 -21.28
#